data_AF-A0A2V6EJD1-F1
#
_entry.id   AF-A0A2V6EJD1-F1
#
_cell.length_a   1.000
_cell.length_b   1.000
_cell.length_c   1.000
_cell.angle_alpha   90.00
_cell.angle_beta   90.00
_cell.angle_gamma   90.00
#
_symmetry.space_group_name_H-M   'P 1'
#
loop_
_entity.id
_entity.type
_entity.pdbx_description
1 polymer ?
#
loop_
_entity_poly.entity_id
_entity_poly.type
_entity_poly.pdbx_seq_one_letter_code
_entity_poly.pdbx_strand_id
1 'polypeptide(L)'
;MFANPGDTETIGLHNVMRRLREKAPALIYFLFVPATLAFLTAAYNFARFHSIFDFGYARIPRVLQEPWYQHGLFSLHAIPGNMYHMLFEGFGDTLPKFPYIQPYPFGCSIFLASPFLFLLFREGGKYKVAAWIAIGLLTAVLWSHGNPGGWQFSYRYAIILFPWMFLLLAGNGPKNISVIEVSLFIVSVAINAVATYQFLWTTRIHP
;
A
#
# COMPACT_ATOMS: atom_id res chain seq x y z
N MET A 1 -18.30 -44.30 -23.39
CA MET A 1 -16.89 -44.14 -22.95
C MET A 1 -16.96 -43.41 -21.62
N PHE A 2 -16.83 -44.15 -20.52
CA PHE A 2 -17.06 -43.66 -19.17
C PHE A 2 -15.94 -42.69 -18.78
N ALA A 3 -16.32 -41.49 -18.33
CA ALA A 3 -15.41 -40.56 -17.69
C ALA A 3 -14.82 -41.23 -16.44
N ASN A 4 -13.50 -41.23 -16.33
CA ASN A 4 -12.78 -41.79 -15.20
C ASN A 4 -13.01 -40.88 -13.98
N PRO A 5 -13.68 -41.34 -12.90
CA PRO A 5 -13.90 -40.53 -11.72
C PRO A 5 -12.69 -40.66 -10.80
N GLY A 6 -11.61 -39.94 -11.10
CA GLY A 6 -10.34 -40.07 -10.37
C GLY A 6 -9.49 -38.81 -10.26
N ASP A 7 -9.75 -37.76 -11.05
CA ASP A 7 -8.85 -36.59 -11.12
C ASP A 7 -9.35 -35.38 -10.35
N THR A 8 -10.10 -35.59 -9.28
CA THR A 8 -10.14 -34.62 -8.17
C THR A 8 -8.85 -34.81 -7.37
N GLU A 9 -7.75 -34.23 -7.87
CA GLU A 9 -6.55 -33.97 -7.05
C GLU A 9 -6.99 -33.12 -5.86
N THR A 10 -7.41 -33.79 -4.79
CA THR A 10 -7.44 -33.20 -3.46
C THR A 10 -6.05 -32.61 -3.25
N ILE A 11 -5.97 -31.30 -3.01
CA ILE A 11 -4.73 -30.62 -2.64
C ILE A 11 -4.36 -31.17 -1.26
N GLY A 12 -3.81 -32.38 -1.22
CA GLY A 12 -3.45 -33.06 0.01
C GLY A 12 -2.34 -32.28 0.68
N LEU A 13 -2.42 -32.11 2.00
CA LEU A 13 -1.38 -31.45 2.80
C LEU A 13 0.03 -31.95 2.45
N HIS A 14 0.15 -33.24 2.10
CA HIS A 14 1.39 -33.87 1.66
C HIS A 14 2.00 -33.23 0.40
N ASN A 15 1.18 -32.89 -0.60
CA ASN A 15 1.63 -32.22 -1.82
C ASN A 15 2.10 -30.79 -1.56
N VAL A 16 1.44 -30.09 -0.62
CA VAL A 16 1.83 -28.75 -0.18
C VAL A 16 3.17 -28.80 0.57
N MET A 17 3.30 -29.70 1.55
CA MET A 17 4.55 -29.86 2.32
C MET A 17 5.74 -30.24 1.44
N ARG A 18 5.54 -31.13 0.45
CA ARG A 18 6.57 -31.48 -0.54
C ARG A 18 7.02 -30.27 -1.35
N ARG A 19 6.06 -29.51 -1.94
CA ARG A 19 6.37 -28.28 -2.70
C ARG A 19 7.07 -27.23 -1.84
N LEU A 20 6.65 -27.06 -0.59
CA LEU A 20 7.30 -26.15 0.36
C LEU A 20 8.75 -26.57 0.63
N ARG A 21 9.01 -27.87 0.83
CA ARG A 21 10.36 -28.39 1.04
C ARG A 21 11.26 -28.19 -0.18
N GLU A 22 10.74 -28.43 -1.37
CA GLU A 22 11.45 -28.20 -2.65
C GLU A 22 11.80 -26.72 -2.86
N LYS A 23 10.89 -25.82 -2.48
CA LYS A 23 11.08 -24.36 -2.60
C LYS A 23 11.75 -23.72 -1.38
N ALA A 24 12.00 -24.48 -0.31
CA ALA A 24 12.54 -23.95 0.94
C ALA A 24 13.86 -23.20 0.77
N PRO A 25 14.84 -23.68 -0.03
CA PRO A 25 16.08 -22.91 -0.23
C PRO A 25 15.81 -21.54 -0.86
N ALA A 26 14.99 -21.49 -1.91
CA ALA A 26 14.63 -20.22 -2.56
C ALA A 26 13.86 -19.29 -1.62
N LEU A 27 12.97 -19.83 -0.79
CA LEU A 27 12.25 -19.06 0.22
C LEU A 27 13.20 -18.52 1.30
N ILE A 28 14.16 -19.32 1.77
CA ILE A 28 15.17 -18.90 2.75
C ILE A 28 16.02 -17.76 2.16
N TYR A 29 16.52 -17.91 0.93
CA TYR A 29 17.27 -16.84 0.26
C TYR A 29 16.44 -15.57 0.08
N PHE A 30 15.16 -15.72 -0.30
CA PHE A 30 14.25 -14.58 -0.43
C PHE A 30 14.00 -13.87 0.91
N LEU A 31 13.85 -14.63 1.99
CA LEU A 31 13.57 -14.10 3.33
C LEU A 31 14.81 -13.61 4.08
N PHE A 32 16.02 -13.98 3.64
CA PHE A 32 17.25 -13.64 4.35
C PHE A 32 17.38 -12.14 4.59
N VAL A 33 17.30 -11.34 3.52
CA VAL A 33 17.40 -9.88 3.61
C VAL A 33 16.32 -9.25 4.50
N PRO A 34 15.00 -9.49 4.27
CA PRO A 34 13.97 -8.88 5.12
C PRO A 34 14.03 -9.36 6.58
N ALA A 35 14.39 -10.64 6.82
CA ALA A 35 14.56 -11.15 8.19
C ALA A 35 15.73 -10.47 8.90
N THR A 36 16.87 -10.28 8.21
CA THR A 36 18.00 -9.53 8.76
C THR A 36 17.62 -8.08 9.05
N LEU A 37 16.91 -7.39 8.15
CA LEU A 37 16.46 -6.02 8.40
C LEU A 37 15.48 -5.93 9.59
N ALA A 38 14.55 -6.89 9.71
CA ALA A 38 13.64 -6.95 10.84
C ALA A 38 14.38 -7.17 12.16
N PHE A 39 15.36 -8.09 12.17
CA PHE A 39 16.20 -8.35 13.34
C PHE A 39 17.02 -7.11 13.75
N LEU A 40 17.69 -6.46 12.79
CA LEU A 40 18.47 -5.25 13.05
C LEU A 40 17.59 -4.11 13.56
N THR A 41 16.37 -3.97 13.03
CA THR A 41 15.39 -2.98 13.52
C THR A 41 14.95 -3.28 14.94
N ALA A 42 14.66 -4.55 15.26
CA ALA A 42 14.31 -4.96 16.62
C ALA A 42 15.46 -4.72 17.61
N ALA A 43 16.70 -5.06 17.23
CA ALA A 43 17.88 -4.81 18.04
C ALA A 43 18.11 -3.31 18.28
N TYR A 44 17.96 -2.48 17.25
CA TYR A 44 18.03 -1.03 17.35
C TYR A 44 16.97 -0.46 18.29
N ASN A 45 15.71 -0.89 18.13
CA ASN A 45 14.61 -0.46 18.99
C ASN A 45 14.82 -0.90 20.45
N PHE A 46 15.31 -2.12 20.69
CA PHE A 46 15.64 -2.59 22.02
C PHE A 46 16.76 -1.76 22.67
N ALA A 47 17.81 -1.42 21.93
CA ALA A 47 18.89 -0.59 22.44
C ALA A 47 18.42 0.83 22.80
N ARG A 48 17.46 1.40 22.05
CA ARG A 48 16.97 2.77 22.25
C ARG A 48 15.82 2.88 23.26
N PHE A 49 14.91 1.91 23.26
CA PHE A 49 13.63 1.97 23.98
C PHE A 49 13.44 0.84 25.00
N HIS A 50 14.39 -0.10 25.10
CA HIS A 50 14.27 -1.32 25.88
C HIS A 50 13.05 -2.18 25.51
N SER A 51 12.59 -2.07 24.25
CA SER A 51 11.49 -2.85 23.70
C SER A 51 11.68 -3.04 22.19
N ILE A 52 11.53 -4.27 21.71
CA ILE A 52 11.57 -4.58 20.26
C ILE A 52 10.28 -4.14 19.52
N PHE A 53 9.20 -3.88 20.26
CA PHE A 53 7.89 -3.49 19.72
C PHE A 53 7.62 -1.99 19.81
N ASP A 54 8.50 -1.22 20.45
CA ASP A 54 8.38 0.22 20.53
C ASP A 54 9.13 0.86 19.36
N PHE A 55 8.38 1.53 18.48
CA PHE A 55 8.92 2.26 17.32
C PHE A 55 9.13 3.75 17.60
N GLY A 56 8.97 4.18 18.86
CA GLY A 56 9.17 5.56 19.30
C GLY A 56 8.04 6.53 18.95
N TYR A 57 7.06 6.12 18.15
CA TYR A 57 5.97 7.00 17.73
C TYR A 57 5.16 7.51 18.92
N ALA A 58 4.77 6.61 19.84
CA ALA A 58 4.06 6.95 21.07
C ALA A 58 4.84 7.90 22.02
N ARG A 59 6.14 8.10 21.78
CA ARG A 59 7.01 8.96 22.59
C ARG A 59 7.08 10.40 22.08
N ILE A 60 6.50 10.69 20.91
CA ILE A 60 6.41 12.06 20.41
C ILE A 60 5.51 12.86 21.37
N PRO A 61 5.98 14.00 21.91
CA PRO A 61 5.20 14.78 22.85
C PRO A 61 3.83 15.13 22.29
N ARG A 62 2.78 14.89 23.08
CA ARG A 62 1.37 15.17 22.75
C ARG A 62 0.77 14.40 21.58
N VAL A 63 1.52 13.54 20.88
CA VAL A 63 0.96 12.82 19.72
C VAL A 63 -0.25 11.99 20.11
N LEU A 64 -0.20 11.23 21.21
CA LEU A 64 -1.34 10.40 21.64
C LEU A 64 -2.54 11.21 22.16
N GLN A 65 -2.41 12.53 22.29
CA GLN A 65 -3.49 13.43 22.70
C GLN A 65 -4.29 13.94 21.49
N GLU A 66 -3.79 13.73 20.27
CA GLU A 66 -4.50 14.14 19.06
C GLU A 66 -5.83 13.36 18.91
N PRO A 67 -6.89 13.99 18.35
CA PRO A 67 -8.21 13.38 18.25
C PRO A 67 -8.22 12.03 17.51
N TRP A 68 -7.36 11.86 16.50
CA TRP A 68 -7.29 10.64 15.70
C TRP A 68 -6.55 9.47 16.39
N TYR A 69 -5.94 9.69 17.56
CA TYR A 69 -5.28 8.63 18.35
C TYR A 69 -6.02 8.28 19.64
N GLN A 70 -7.26 8.75 19.82
CA GLN A 70 -8.08 8.47 21.02
C GLN A 70 -8.25 6.96 21.32
N HIS A 71 -8.21 6.11 20.29
CA HIS A 71 -8.30 4.65 20.42
C HIS A 71 -6.94 3.94 20.33
N GLY A 72 -5.83 4.67 20.49
CA GLY A 72 -4.47 4.16 20.34
C GLY A 72 -3.95 4.22 18.89
N LEU A 73 -2.66 3.90 18.71
CA LEU A 73 -2.00 3.90 17.40
C LEU A 73 -2.41 2.74 16.51
N PHE A 74 -2.86 1.62 17.10
CA PHE A 74 -3.41 0.49 16.38
C PHE A 74 -4.80 0.21 16.91
N SER A 75 -5.81 0.47 16.08
CA SER A 75 -7.21 0.35 16.43
C SER A 75 -8.07 0.05 15.21
N LEU A 76 -9.01 -0.89 15.36
CA LEU A 76 -10.02 -1.16 14.34
C LEU A 76 -10.97 0.04 14.13
N HIS A 77 -11.07 0.94 15.11
CA HIS A 77 -11.82 2.20 14.97
C HIS A 77 -11.25 3.11 13.88
N ALA A 78 -9.97 2.97 13.54
CA ALA A 78 -9.33 3.77 12.50
C ALA A 78 -9.72 3.31 11.08
N ILE A 79 -10.25 2.08 10.92
CA ILE A 79 -10.50 1.47 9.60
C ILE A 79 -11.43 2.31 8.73
N PRO A 80 -12.63 2.74 9.18
CA PRO A 80 -13.55 3.48 8.32
C PRO A 80 -12.95 4.81 7.82
N GLY A 81 -12.26 5.54 8.71
CA GLY A 81 -11.60 6.81 8.35
C GLY A 81 -10.46 6.59 7.36
N ASN A 82 -9.59 5.61 7.62
CA ASN A 82 -8.48 5.31 6.71
C ASN A 82 -8.94 4.79 5.35
N MET A 83 -10.00 3.96 5.33
CA MET A 83 -10.62 3.51 4.09
C MET A 83 -11.16 4.70 3.30
N TYR A 84 -11.86 5.63 3.96
CA TYR A 84 -12.35 6.85 3.32
C TYR A 84 -11.19 7.69 2.76
N HIS A 85 -10.18 7.97 3.58
CA HIS A 85 -9.00 8.75 3.16
C HIS A 85 -8.24 8.11 2.00
N MET A 86 -8.07 6.78 2.01
CA MET A 86 -7.33 6.07 0.97
C MET A 86 -8.10 5.93 -0.35
N LEU A 87 -9.42 5.70 -0.29
CA LEU A 87 -10.21 5.32 -1.47
C LEU A 87 -11.04 6.47 -2.04
N PHE A 88 -11.53 7.38 -1.21
CA PHE A 88 -12.62 8.30 -1.58
C PHE A 88 -12.32 9.78 -1.34
N GLU A 89 -11.35 10.11 -0.50
CA GLU A 89 -11.00 11.51 -0.21
C GLU A 89 -10.65 12.27 -1.48
N GLY A 90 -11.30 13.43 -1.65
CA GLY A 90 -11.14 14.28 -2.81
C GLY A 90 -9.78 14.98 -2.83
N PHE A 91 -9.60 15.79 -3.87
CA PHE A 91 -8.65 16.89 -3.74
C PHE A 91 -9.20 17.92 -2.75
N GLY A 92 -8.32 18.71 -2.13
CA GLY A 92 -8.72 19.80 -1.25
C GLY A 92 -9.34 20.94 -2.05
N ASP A 93 -8.98 22.18 -1.72
CA ASP A 93 -9.59 23.35 -2.35
C ASP A 93 -9.22 23.50 -3.84
N THR A 94 -10.13 24.13 -4.59
CA THR A 94 -9.82 24.60 -5.93
C THR A 94 -9.32 26.04 -5.88
N LEU A 95 -8.36 26.36 -6.75
CA LEU A 95 -7.70 27.66 -6.78
C LEU A 95 -8.06 28.41 -8.07
N PRO A 96 -8.26 29.74 -8.01
CA PRO A 96 -8.55 30.53 -9.21
C PRO A 96 -7.36 30.70 -10.15
N LYS A 97 -6.15 30.31 -9.72
CA LYS A 97 -4.90 30.40 -10.49
C LYS A 97 -4.15 29.08 -10.38
N PHE A 98 -3.31 28.80 -11.39
CA PHE A 98 -2.44 27.62 -11.40
C PHE A 98 -1.72 27.47 -10.04
N PRO A 99 -1.70 26.26 -9.45
CA PRO A 99 -2.00 24.95 -10.03
C PRO A 99 -3.46 24.49 -9.96
N TYR A 100 -4.42 25.39 -9.71
CA TYR A 100 -5.88 25.15 -9.72
C TYR A 100 -6.43 24.14 -8.70
N ILE A 101 -5.60 23.25 -8.18
CA ILE A 101 -5.95 22.23 -7.20
C ILE A 101 -4.95 22.31 -6.06
N GLN A 102 -5.45 22.49 -4.84
CA GLN A 102 -4.69 22.42 -3.61
C GLN A 102 -4.93 21.05 -2.96
N PRO A 103 -3.89 20.21 -2.77
CA PRO A 103 -4.06 18.96 -2.06
C PRO A 103 -4.53 19.18 -0.63
N TYR A 104 -5.40 18.28 -0.17
CA TYR A 104 -5.81 18.25 1.23
C TYR A 104 -4.60 17.84 2.10
N PRO A 105 -4.32 18.52 3.22
CA PRO A 105 -3.14 18.26 4.04
C PRO A 105 -2.99 16.81 4.50
N PHE A 106 -4.09 16.10 4.70
CA PHE A 106 -4.11 14.70 5.14
C PHE A 106 -4.06 13.70 3.97
N GLY A 107 -3.81 14.17 2.75
CA GLY A 107 -3.75 13.38 1.53
C GLY A 107 -5.10 13.28 0.82
N CYS A 108 -5.12 12.51 -0.25
CA CYS A 108 -6.31 12.23 -1.06
C CYS A 108 -6.33 10.76 -1.47
N SER A 109 -7.41 10.35 -2.14
CA SER A 109 -7.54 9.00 -2.69
C SER A 109 -6.35 8.61 -3.56
N ILE A 110 -5.86 7.37 -3.41
CA ILE A 110 -4.79 6.82 -4.24
C ILE A 110 -5.20 6.76 -5.72
N PHE A 111 -6.50 6.60 -6.00
CA PHE A 111 -7.02 6.54 -7.37
C PHE A 111 -7.10 7.93 -8.01
N LEU A 112 -7.39 8.96 -7.21
CA LEU A 112 -7.33 10.34 -7.69
C LEU A 112 -5.88 10.78 -7.93
N ALA A 113 -4.98 10.45 -7.01
CA ALA A 113 -3.56 10.77 -7.15
C ALA A 113 -2.89 9.97 -8.28
N SER A 114 -3.35 8.75 -8.55
CA SER A 114 -2.79 7.86 -9.57
C SER A 114 -3.88 7.07 -10.31
N PRO A 115 -4.61 7.70 -11.26
CA PRO A 115 -5.67 7.03 -12.01
C PRO A 115 -5.28 5.73 -12.72
N PHE A 116 -4.00 5.53 -13.05
CA PHE A 116 -3.53 4.25 -13.61
C PHE A 116 -3.80 3.05 -12.69
N LEU A 117 -3.98 3.28 -11.38
CA LEU A 117 -4.31 2.22 -10.42
C LEU A 117 -5.68 1.57 -10.67
N PHE A 118 -6.58 2.19 -11.44
CA PHE A 118 -7.81 1.51 -11.87
C PHE A 118 -7.53 0.29 -12.76
N LEU A 119 -6.35 0.22 -13.39
CA LEU A 119 -5.93 -0.93 -14.20
C LEU A 119 -5.64 -2.19 -13.36
N LEU A 120 -5.53 -2.06 -12.03
CA LEU A 120 -5.37 -3.21 -11.13
C LEU A 120 -6.56 -4.17 -11.21
N PHE A 121 -7.75 -3.65 -11.50
CA PHE A 121 -8.99 -4.44 -11.55
C PHE A 121 -9.19 -5.19 -12.88
N ARG A 122 -8.27 -5.04 -13.83
CA ARG A 122 -8.31 -5.79 -15.08
C ARG A 122 -8.10 -7.29 -14.82
N GLU A 123 -8.84 -8.10 -15.56
CA GLU A 123 -8.70 -9.55 -15.55
C GLU A 123 -7.37 -10.02 -16.15
N GLY A 124 -6.84 -11.14 -15.63
CA GLY A 124 -5.56 -11.70 -16.03
C GLY A 124 -4.47 -11.65 -14.96
N GLY A 125 -3.32 -12.24 -15.27
CA GLY A 125 -2.18 -12.33 -14.37
C GLY A 125 -2.09 -13.65 -13.61
N LYS A 126 -0.98 -14.38 -13.82
CA LYS A 126 -0.70 -15.68 -13.19
C LYS A 126 -0.75 -15.64 -11.66
N TYR A 127 -0.33 -14.53 -11.05
CA TYR A 127 -0.20 -14.37 -9.61
C TYR A 127 -1.29 -13.47 -8.99
N LYS A 128 -2.40 -13.25 -9.71
CA LYS A 128 -3.46 -12.30 -9.32
C LYS A 128 -4.00 -12.56 -7.91
N VAL A 129 -4.33 -13.81 -7.60
CA VAL A 129 -4.90 -14.18 -6.29
C VAL A 129 -3.91 -13.89 -5.16
N ALA A 130 -2.65 -14.30 -5.30
CA ALA A 130 -1.62 -14.08 -4.28
C ALA A 130 -1.35 -12.57 -4.06
N ALA A 131 -1.30 -11.79 -5.14
CA ALA A 131 -1.10 -10.35 -5.06
C ALA A 131 -2.27 -9.63 -4.37
N TRP A 132 -3.52 -9.98 -4.69
CA TRP A 132 -4.69 -9.40 -4.02
C TRP A 132 -4.79 -9.81 -2.55
N ILE A 133 -4.42 -11.04 -2.19
CA ILE A 133 -4.33 -11.46 -0.78
C ILE A 133 -3.28 -10.60 -0.05
N ALA A 134 -2.10 -10.42 -0.64
CA ALA A 134 -1.06 -9.58 -0.05
C ALA A 134 -1.50 -8.11 0.11
N ILE A 135 -2.13 -7.53 -0.94
CA ILE A 135 -2.69 -6.19 -0.88
C ILE A 135 -3.75 -6.09 0.22
N GLY A 136 -4.67 -7.05 0.31
CA GLY A 136 -5.74 -7.08 1.32
C GLY A 136 -5.19 -7.14 2.75
N LEU A 137 -4.24 -8.02 3.01
CA LEU A 137 -3.60 -8.15 4.32
C LEU A 137 -2.84 -6.88 4.72
N LEU A 138 -2.03 -6.32 3.82
CA LEU A 138 -1.28 -5.09 4.09
C LEU A 138 -2.22 -3.89 4.26
N THR A 139 -3.27 -3.80 3.46
CA THR A 139 -4.28 -2.74 3.57
C THR A 139 -5.03 -2.85 4.91
N ALA A 140 -5.38 -4.06 5.36
CA ALA A 140 -6.01 -4.26 6.67
C ALA A 140 -5.13 -3.75 7.82
N VAL A 141 -3.82 -4.01 7.76
CA VAL A 141 -2.86 -3.48 8.75
C VAL A 141 -2.75 -1.95 8.64
N LEU A 142 -2.65 -1.41 7.42
CA LEU A 142 -2.60 0.05 7.19
C LEU A 142 -3.83 0.77 7.70
N TRP A 143 -5.03 0.20 7.51
CA TRP A 143 -6.28 0.79 7.96
C TRP A 143 -6.49 0.65 9.47
N SER A 144 -5.84 -0.32 10.09
CA SER A 144 -5.86 -0.48 11.56
C SER A 144 -4.85 0.43 12.27
N HIS A 145 -3.93 1.07 11.54
CA HIS A 145 -2.97 2.01 12.12
C HIS A 145 -3.55 3.43 12.16
N GLY A 146 -3.07 4.27 13.07
CA GLY A 146 -3.45 5.68 13.18
C GLY A 146 -2.88 6.56 12.06
N ASN A 147 -3.34 6.26 10.85
CA ASN A 147 -3.17 7.03 9.63
C ASN A 147 -4.37 7.99 9.48
N PRO A 148 -4.32 8.96 8.54
CA PRO A 148 -3.20 9.38 7.69
C PRO A 148 -2.05 10.09 8.44
N GLY A 149 -2.26 10.56 9.67
CA GLY A 149 -1.23 11.28 10.43
C GLY A 149 -1.04 12.72 9.93
N GLY A 150 0.19 13.25 9.94
CA GLY A 150 0.47 14.65 9.55
C GLY A 150 0.42 14.92 8.04
N TRP A 151 0.97 16.07 7.64
CA TRP A 151 0.98 16.53 6.24
C TRP A 151 1.50 15.47 5.25
N GLN A 152 0.72 15.22 4.20
CA GLN A 152 1.05 14.28 3.13
C GLN A 152 0.27 14.55 1.83
N PHE A 153 0.77 14.00 0.73
CA PHE A 153 0.05 13.91 -0.54
C PHE A 153 -0.33 12.46 -0.81
N SER A 154 -1.58 12.22 -1.20
CA SER A 154 -2.16 10.87 -1.32
C SER A 154 -2.04 10.06 -0.01
N TYR A 155 -2.46 8.80 -0.03
CA TYR A 155 -2.27 7.89 1.10
C TYR A 155 -0.84 7.33 1.09
N ARG A 156 0.15 8.11 1.59
CA ARG A 156 1.60 7.82 1.42
C ARG A 156 2.02 6.42 1.84
N TYR A 157 1.39 5.87 2.88
CA TYR A 157 1.72 4.54 3.40
C TYR A 157 1.31 3.41 2.44
N ALA A 158 0.45 3.68 1.46
CA ALA A 158 0.11 2.72 0.40
C ALA A 158 1.31 2.36 -0.49
N ILE A 159 2.46 3.03 -0.36
CA ILE A 159 3.71 2.66 -1.06
C ILE A 159 4.12 1.22 -0.78
N ILE A 160 3.79 0.66 0.40
CA ILE A 160 4.07 -0.75 0.72
C ILE A 160 3.29 -1.73 -0.17
N LEU A 161 2.21 -1.26 -0.80
CA LEU A 161 1.37 -2.06 -1.70
C LEU A 161 1.97 -2.13 -3.11
N PHE A 162 2.86 -1.20 -3.47
CA PHE A 162 3.38 -1.05 -4.83
C PHE A 162 4.01 -2.32 -5.42
N PRO A 163 4.82 -3.11 -4.70
CA PRO A 163 5.37 -4.34 -5.27
C PRO A 163 4.27 -5.29 -5.78
N TRP A 164 3.17 -5.41 -5.05
CA TRP A 164 2.04 -6.27 -5.38
C TRP A 164 1.14 -5.65 -6.46
N MET A 165 0.93 -4.33 -6.40
CA MET A 165 0.21 -3.59 -7.42
C MET A 165 0.93 -3.68 -8.78
N PHE A 166 2.24 -3.49 -8.82
CA PHE A 166 3.02 -3.63 -10.05
C PHE A 166 3.07 -5.07 -10.56
N LEU A 167 3.09 -6.06 -9.66
CA LEU A 167 2.96 -7.47 -10.06
C LEU A 167 1.62 -7.73 -10.77
N LEU A 168 0.53 -7.14 -10.29
CA LEU A 168 -0.78 -7.20 -10.96
C LEU A 168 -0.75 -6.50 -12.31
N LEU A 169 -0.29 -5.25 -12.36
CA LEU A 169 -0.26 -4.44 -13.59
C LEU A 169 0.61 -5.07 -14.69
N ALA A 170 1.76 -5.62 -14.32
CA ALA A 170 2.63 -6.32 -15.26
C ALA A 170 2.03 -7.68 -15.70
N GLY A 171 1.32 -8.36 -14.79
CA GLY A 171 0.72 -9.67 -15.07
C GLY A 171 -0.58 -9.59 -15.88
N ASN A 172 -1.36 -8.52 -15.74
CA ASN A 172 -2.64 -8.32 -16.42
C ASN A 172 -2.54 -7.35 -17.62
N GLY A 173 -1.34 -6.85 -17.93
CA GLY A 173 -1.11 -5.92 -19.03
C GLY A 173 -1.45 -6.53 -20.40
N PRO A 174 -2.05 -5.75 -21.32
CA PRO A 174 -2.30 -6.19 -22.69
C PRO A 174 -0.98 -6.32 -23.46
N LYS A 175 -1.02 -7.08 -24.57
CA LYS A 175 0.13 -7.23 -25.47
C LYS A 175 0.61 -5.88 -26.04
N ASN A 176 -0.32 -4.98 -26.32
CA ASN A 176 -0.05 -3.63 -26.82
C ASN A 176 -0.71 -2.61 -25.89
N ILE A 177 0.02 -1.54 -25.56
CA ILE A 177 -0.48 -0.47 -24.70
C ILE A 177 -1.49 0.36 -25.49
N SER A 178 -2.68 0.52 -24.93
CA SER A 178 -3.77 1.32 -25.47
C SER A 178 -3.65 2.81 -25.10
N VAL A 179 -4.33 3.67 -25.86
CA VAL A 179 -4.42 5.12 -25.57
C VAL A 179 -5.01 5.38 -24.19
N ILE A 180 -5.92 4.53 -23.71
CA ILE A 180 -6.51 4.66 -22.36
C ILE A 180 -5.43 4.47 -21.30
N GLU A 181 -4.58 3.45 -21.42
CA GLU A 181 -3.52 3.18 -20.44
C GLU A 181 -2.46 4.28 -20.43
N VAL A 182 -2.05 4.73 -21.62
CA VAL A 182 -1.13 5.86 -21.76
C VAL A 182 -1.74 7.11 -21.13
N SER A 183 -3.01 7.41 -21.41
CA SER A 183 -3.72 8.57 -20.85
C SER A 183 -3.77 8.50 -19.32
N LEU A 184 -4.17 7.36 -18.75
CA LEU A 184 -4.22 7.19 -17.28
C LEU A 184 -2.85 7.37 -16.64
N PHE A 185 -1.80 6.83 -17.25
CA PHE A 185 -0.43 6.99 -16.76
C PHE A 185 0.04 8.45 -16.84
N ILE A 186 -0.15 9.12 -17.98
CA ILE A 186 0.23 10.53 -18.16
C ILE A 186 -0.51 11.43 -17.17
N VAL A 187 -1.82 11.24 -16.99
CA VAL A 187 -2.61 11.99 -16.01
C VAL A 187 -2.08 11.77 -14.59
N SER A 188 -1.75 10.53 -14.24
CA SER A 188 -1.16 10.22 -12.93
C SER A 188 0.17 10.94 -12.72
N VAL A 189 1.06 10.92 -13.71
CA VAL A 189 2.34 11.64 -13.66
C VAL A 189 2.11 13.15 -13.53
N ALA A 190 1.19 13.72 -14.28
CA ALA A 190 0.87 15.15 -14.23
C ALA A 190 0.35 15.58 -12.84
N ILE A 191 -0.56 14.81 -12.24
CA ILE A 191 -1.10 15.07 -10.89
C ILE A 191 0.02 15.03 -9.84
N ASN A 192 0.86 14.00 -9.88
CA ASN A 192 1.99 13.89 -8.95
C ASN A 192 3.01 15.02 -9.17
N ALA A 193 3.29 15.39 -10.42
CA ALA A 193 4.17 16.52 -10.74
C ALA A 193 3.63 17.85 -10.22
N VAL A 194 2.31 18.07 -10.28
CA VAL A 194 1.66 19.25 -9.68
C VAL A 194 1.80 19.26 -8.16
N ALA A 195 1.61 18.11 -7.50
CA ALA A 195 1.81 17.99 -6.06
C ALA A 195 3.28 18.25 -5.66
N THR A 196 4.24 17.67 -6.39
CA THR A 196 5.67 17.93 -6.22
C THR A 196 6.00 19.41 -6.46
N TYR A 197 5.40 20.03 -7.47
CA TYR A 197 5.59 21.44 -7.75
C TYR A 197 5.13 22.30 -6.57
N GLN A 198 3.94 22.02 -6.04
CA GLN A 198 3.39 22.75 -4.89
C GLN A 198 4.25 22.59 -3.64
N PHE A 199 4.78 21.39 -3.38
CA PHE A 199 5.67 21.15 -2.26
C PHE A 199 7.00 21.92 -2.36
N LEU A 200 7.63 21.93 -3.53
CA LEU A 200 8.97 22.49 -3.71
C LEU A 200 8.98 24.01 -3.98
N TRP A 201 7.97 24.54 -4.66
CA TRP A 201 7.98 25.94 -5.16
C TRP A 201 6.82 26.80 -4.63
N THR A 202 5.99 26.30 -3.72
CA THR A 202 4.93 27.11 -3.11
C THR A 202 4.92 26.93 -1.60
N THR A 203 4.24 27.81 -0.87
CA THR A 203 4.05 27.70 0.58
C THR A 203 2.79 26.92 0.98
N ARG A 204 2.19 26.16 0.06
CA ARG A 204 0.87 25.52 0.26
C ARG A 204 0.92 24.12 0.86
N ILE A 205 2.04 23.41 0.70
CA ILE A 205 2.22 22.05 1.22
C ILE A 205 3.51 22.07 2.06
N HIS A 206 3.39 22.31 3.35
CA HIS A 206 4.51 22.25 4.31
C HIS A 206 4.07 21.61 5.62
N PRO A 207 4.93 20.78 6.26
CA PRO A 207 4.67 20.17 7.56
C PRO A 207 4.43 21.16 8.70
#